data_AF-A0A9P4Q8M4-F1
#
_entry.id   AF-A0A9P4Q8M4-F1
#
_cell.length_a   1.000
_cell.length_b   1.000
_cell.length_c   1.000
_cell.angle_alpha   90.00
_cell.angle_beta   90.00
_cell.angle_gamma   90.00
#
_symmetry.space_group_name_H-M   'P 1'
#
loop_
_entity.id
_entity.type
_entity.pdbx_description
1 polymer ?
#
loop_
_entity_poly.entity_id
_entity_poly.type
_entity_poly.pdbx_seq_one_letter_code
_entity_poly.pdbx_strand_id
1 'polypeptide(L)'
;NPSDKPRLTDLEKKQNHIISEQKRRQAIREGFDRLAELVPGMEGQGRSEAVVLQATVQYMRETLARKEELRIEAVAKGIMTS
;
A
#
# COMPACT_ATOMS: atom_id res chain seq x y z
N ASN A 1 16.49 -20.71 -33.33
CA ASN A 1 16.49 -21.13 -31.92
C ASN A 1 16.41 -19.92 -31.02
N PRO A 2 15.35 -19.74 -30.21
CA PRO A 2 15.26 -18.66 -29.24
C PRO A 2 16.13 -18.89 -27.97
N SER A 3 17.12 -19.78 -28.04
CA SER A 3 17.83 -20.31 -26.87
C SER A 3 19.21 -19.69 -26.62
N ASP A 4 19.71 -18.80 -27.48
CA ASP A 4 21.00 -18.13 -27.28
C ASP A 4 20.85 -16.73 -26.70
N LYS A 5 20.21 -16.61 -25.53
CA LYS A 5 20.46 -15.45 -24.67
C LYS A 5 21.81 -15.68 -23.99
N PRO A 6 22.87 -14.89 -24.29
CA PRO A 6 24.15 -15.05 -23.63
C PRO A 6 23.96 -14.94 -22.11
N ARG A 7 24.64 -15.83 -21.37
CA ARG A 7 24.65 -15.75 -19.91
C ARG A 7 25.25 -14.42 -19.51
N LEU A 8 24.53 -13.66 -18.68
CA LEU A 8 24.97 -12.37 -18.17
C LEU A 8 26.36 -12.50 -17.53
N THR A 9 27.25 -11.56 -17.84
CA THR A 9 28.51 -11.36 -17.12
C THR A 9 28.24 -11.01 -15.66
N ASP A 10 29.23 -11.20 -14.80
CA ASP A 10 29.06 -10.89 -13.37
C ASP A 10 28.86 -9.38 -13.13
N LEU A 11 29.43 -8.53 -14.00
CA LEU A 11 29.17 -7.10 -13.99
C LEU A 11 27.71 -6.78 -14.34
N GLU A 12 27.17 -7.39 -15.39
CA GLU A 12 25.76 -7.22 -15.78
C GLU A 12 24.81 -7.74 -14.71
N LYS A 13 25.10 -8.89 -14.08
CA LYS A 13 24.30 -9.41 -12.96
C LYS A 13 24.29 -8.41 -11.79
N LYS A 14 25.44 -7.85 -11.43
CA LYS A 14 25.55 -6.86 -10.35
C LYS A 14 24.74 -5.61 -10.67
N GLN A 15 24.81 -5.12 -11.90
CA GLN A 15 24.05 -3.95 -12.34
C GLN A 15 22.55 -4.22 -12.35
N ASN A 16 22.12 -5.36 -12.89
CA ASN A 16 20.71 -5.78 -12.87
C ASN A 16 20.17 -5.93 -11.44
N HIS A 17 20.98 -6.43 -10.51
CA HIS A 17 20.60 -6.51 -9.10
C HIS A 17 20.36 -5.12 -8.50
N ILE A 18 21.26 -4.16 -8.73
CA ILE A 18 21.11 -2.78 -8.25
C ILE A 18 19.84 -2.14 -8.81
N ILE A 19 19.60 -2.27 -10.11
CA ILE A 19 18.41 -1.71 -10.78
C ILE A 19 17.14 -2.36 -10.24
N SER A 20 17.13 -3.69 -10.10
CA SER A 20 15.99 -4.43 -9.53
C SER A 20 15.65 -3.96 -8.13
N GLU A 21 16.67 -3.77 -7.28
CA GLU A 21 16.48 -3.32 -5.91
C GLU A 21 16.04 -1.85 -5.83
N GLN A 22 16.58 -0.97 -6.69
CA GLN A 22 16.11 0.41 -6.81
C GLN A 22 14.63 0.47 -7.20
N LYS A 23 14.23 -0.32 -8.21
CA LYS A 23 12.83 -0.42 -8.64
C LYS A 23 11.92 -0.96 -7.52
N ARG A 24 12.37 -2.01 -6.81
CA ARG A 24 11.65 -2.55 -5.65
C ARG A 24 11.45 -1.47 -4.57
N ARG A 25 12.50 -0.75 -4.20
CA ARG A 25 12.42 0.32 -3.20
C ARG A 25 11.53 1.47 -3.65
N GLN A 26 11.58 1.83 -4.93
CA GLN A 26 10.72 2.87 -5.48
C GLN A 26 9.25 2.48 -5.38
N ALA A 27 8.89 1.25 -5.77
CA ALA A 27 7.53 0.75 -5.65
C ALA A 27 7.01 0.71 -4.19
N ILE A 28 7.89 0.40 -3.23
CA ILE A 28 7.55 0.44 -1.80
C ILE A 28 7.23 1.89 -1.38
N ARG A 29 8.07 2.86 -1.75
CA ARG A 29 7.83 4.28 -1.43
C ARG A 29 6.52 4.80 -2.02
N GLU A 30 6.25 4.48 -3.28
CA GLU A 30 4.97 4.81 -3.92
C GLU A 30 3.77 4.15 -3.23
N GLY A 31 3.97 2.99 -2.60
CA GLY A 31 2.98 2.39 -1.71
C GLY A 31 2.71 3.25 -0.48
N PHE A 32 3.75 3.72 0.20
CA PHE A 32 3.62 4.57 1.37
C PHE A 32 3.06 5.96 1.06
N ASP A 33 3.47 6.56 -0.06
CA ASP A 33 2.95 7.85 -0.50
C ASP A 33 1.43 7.75 -0.75
N ARG A 34 0.96 6.66 -1.39
CA ARG A 34 -0.48 6.40 -1.56
C ARG A 34 -1.22 6.16 -0.24
N LEU A 35 -0.61 5.45 0.72
CA LEU A 35 -1.21 5.28 2.04
C LEU A 35 -1.36 6.62 2.76
N ALA A 36 -0.34 7.47 2.69
CA ALA A 36 -0.35 8.81 3.27
C ALA A 36 -1.42 9.73 2.66
N GLU A 37 -1.76 9.55 1.38
CA GLU A 37 -2.86 10.29 0.72
C GLU A 37 -4.26 9.76 1.10
N LEU A 38 -4.39 8.47 1.42
CA LEU A 38 -5.67 7.84 1.74
C LEU A 38 -6.06 7.94 3.21
N VAL A 39 -5.07 8.03 4.10
CA VAL A 39 -5.28 8.08 5.55
C VAL A 39 -5.39 9.52 6.01
N PRO A 40 -6.54 9.95 6.57
CA PRO A 40 -6.73 11.33 6.99
C PRO A 40 -5.64 11.83 7.96
N GLY A 41 -5.05 12.98 7.65
CA GLY A 41 -4.05 13.63 8.49
C GLY A 41 -2.62 13.10 8.30
N MET A 42 -2.38 12.19 7.36
CA MET A 42 -1.05 11.66 7.01
C MET A 42 -0.47 12.25 5.73
N GLU A 43 -1.10 13.27 5.13
CA GLU A 43 -0.66 13.83 3.86
C GLU A 43 0.79 14.32 3.94
N GLY A 44 1.62 13.92 2.97
CA GLY A 44 3.04 14.23 2.94
C GLY A 44 3.91 13.46 3.95
N GLN A 45 3.34 12.57 4.77
CA GLN A 45 4.07 11.74 5.73
C GLN A 45 4.54 10.39 5.17
N GLY A 46 4.49 10.17 3.85
CA GLY A 46 4.87 8.90 3.19
C GLY A 46 6.31 8.41 3.48
N ARG A 47 7.16 9.25 4.07
CA ARG A 47 8.52 8.88 4.51
C ARG A 47 8.61 8.39 5.95
N SER A 48 7.56 8.56 6.75
CA SER A 48 7.46 8.09 8.13
C SER A 48 6.78 6.72 8.17
N GLU A 49 7.46 5.69 7.63
CA GLU A 49 6.88 4.36 7.35
C GLU A 49 6.08 3.77 8.54
N ALA A 50 6.67 3.74 9.74
CA ALA A 50 6.01 3.19 10.93
C ALA A 50 4.76 3.97 11.33
N VAL A 51 4.81 5.30 11.24
CA VAL A 51 3.69 6.20 11.58
C VAL A 51 2.55 5.99 10.59
N VAL A 52 2.86 5.97 9.28
CA VAL A 52 1.87 5.74 8.22
C VAL A 52 1.18 4.39 8.40
N LEU A 53 1.93 3.31 8.66
CA LEU A 53 1.32 1.98 8.87
C LEU A 53 0.43 1.95 10.11
N GLN A 54 0.89 2.52 11.22
CA GLN A 54 0.11 2.56 12.46
C GLN A 54 -1.20 3.34 12.26
N ALA A 55 -1.12 4.52 11.67
CA ALA A 55 -2.30 5.34 11.35
C ALA A 55 -3.24 4.62 10.38
N THR A 56 -2.70 3.94 9.36
CA THR A 56 -3.49 3.14 8.40
C THR A 56 -4.28 2.05 9.12
N VAL A 57 -3.65 1.29 10.01
CA VAL A 57 -4.33 0.21 10.77
C VAL A 57 -5.43 0.78 11.66
N GLN A 58 -5.16 1.90 12.33
CA GLN A 58 -6.15 2.56 13.17
C GLN A 58 -7.35 3.04 12.33
N TYR A 59 -7.10 3.73 11.23
CA TYR A 59 -8.14 4.22 10.33
C TYR A 59 -9.00 3.09 9.75
N MET A 60 -8.41 1.95 9.37
CA MET A 60 -9.17 0.79 8.91
C MET A 60 -10.12 0.24 9.98
N ARG A 61 -9.66 0.15 11.23
CA ARG A 61 -10.49 -0.33 12.35
C ARG A 61 -11.67 0.60 12.59
N GLU A 62 -11.42 1.90 12.63
CA GLU A 62 -12.46 2.93 12.81
C GLU A 62 -13.47 2.93 11.65
N THR A 63 -12.98 2.81 10.41
CA THR A 63 -13.83 2.75 9.21
C THR A 63 -14.74 1.53 9.23
N LEU A 64 -14.23 0.37 9.63
CA LEU A 64 -15.03 -0.86 9.75
C LEU A 64 -16.08 -0.75 10.87
N ALA A 65 -15.71 -0.19 12.02
CA ALA A 65 -16.65 0.05 13.12
C ALA A 65 -17.76 1.00 12.69
N ARG A 66 -17.41 2.15 12.10
CA ARG A 66 -18.37 3.13 11.57
C ARG A 66 -19.29 2.53 10.50
N LYS A 67 -18.75 1.67 9.63
CA LYS A 67 -19.55 0.95 8.63
C LYS A 67 -20.61 0.08 9.29
N GLU A 68 -20.26 -0.64 10.35
CA GLU A 68 -21.22 -1.48 11.07
C GLU A 68 -22.26 -0.66 11.83
N GLU A 69 -21.86 0.43 12.48
CA GLU A 69 -22.79 1.38 13.13
C GLU A 69 -23.82 1.92 12.14
N LEU A 70 -23.37 2.40 10.98
CA LEU A 70 -24.24 2.90 9.92
C LEU A 70 -25.15 1.80 9.35
N ARG A 71 -24.65 0.56 9.26
CA ARG A 71 -25.45 -0.59 8.83
C ARG A 71 -26.59 -0.87 9.81
N ILE A 72 -26.28 -0.89 11.11
CA ILE A 72 -27.27 -1.10 12.18
C ILE A 72 -28.32 0.02 12.14
N GLU A 73 -27.89 1.28 12.00
CA GLU A 73 -28.78 2.43 11.92
C GLU A 73 -29.68 2.35 10.68
N ALA A 74 -29.14 1.98 9.51
CA ALA A 74 -29.91 1.85 8.28
C ALA A 74 -30.96 0.73 8.37
N VAL A 75 -30.63 -0.39 9.03
CA VAL A 75 -31.59 -1.48 9.30
C VAL A 75 -32.69 -1.00 10.26
N ALA A 76 -32.31 -0.33 11.35
CA ALA A 76 -33.28 0.19 12.33
C ALA A 76 -34.25 1.22 11.71
N LYS A 77 -33.78 2.00 10.74
CA LYS A 77 -34.62 2.96 9.99
C LYS A 77 -35.41 2.31 8.84
N GLY A 78 -35.29 1.00 8.62
CA GLY A 78 -35.95 0.30 7.51
C GLY A 78 -35.41 0.66 6.12
N ILE A 79 -34.26 1.33 6.05
CA ILE A 79 -33.60 1.73 4.78
C ILE A 79 -32.92 0.53 4.15
N MET A 80 -32.45 -0.42 4.96
CA MET A 80 -31.76 -1.63 4.51
C MET A 80 -32.44 -2.86 5.13
N THR A 81 -32.90 -3.80 4.30
CA THR A 81 -33.42 -5.09 4.77
C THR A 81 -32.26 -6.06 5.00
N SER A 82 -32.37 -6.85 6.07
CA SER A 82 -31.38 -7.84 6.54
C SER A 82 -30.93 -8.81 5.47
#